data_AF-A0A0M8PNP8-F1
#
_entry.id   AF-A0A0M8PNP8-F1
#
_cell.length_a   1.000
_cell.length_b   1.000
_cell.length_c   1.000
_cell.angle_alpha   90.00
_cell.angle_beta   90.00
_cell.angle_gamma   90.00
#
_symmetry.space_group_name_H-M   'P 1'
#
loop_
_entity.id
_entity.type
_entity.pdbx_description
1 polymer ?
#
loop_
_entity_poly.entity_id
_entity_poly.type
_entity_poly.pdbx_seq_one_letter_code
_entity_poly.pdbx_strand_id
1 'polypeptide(L)' 'MRKLSLDALARHLAAHAATASSGRSAETVYGGHDHVLRQTLMVLQAGQSTAEHVGPGEATVYILRGRLRVV' A
#
# COMPACT_ATOMS: atom_id res chain seq x y z
N MET A 1 -17.12 -14.37 -1.69
CA MET A 1 -15.88 -13.65 -1.34
C MET A 1 -14.90 -13.75 -2.49
N ARG A 2 -14.41 -12.62 -3.01
CA ARG A 2 -13.35 -12.61 -4.02
C ARG A 2 -12.03 -12.95 -3.32
N LYS A 3 -11.44 -14.11 -3.63
CA LYS A 3 -10.12 -14.48 -3.10
C LYS A 3 -9.06 -13.73 -3.91
N LEU A 4 -8.31 -12.86 -3.23
CA LEU A 4 -7.20 -12.12 -3.82
C LEU A 4 -5.89 -12.63 -3.19
N SER A 5 -4.91 -12.96 -4.01
CA SER A 5 -3.55 -13.24 -3.53
C SER A 5 -2.80 -11.93 -3.32
N LEU A 6 -2.57 -11.56 -2.06
CA LEU A 6 -1.78 -10.38 -1.72
C LEU A 6 -0.34 -10.49 -2.21
N ASP A 7 0.26 -11.69 -2.23
CA ASP A 7 1.60 -11.90 -2.79
C ASP A 7 1.66 -11.70 -4.30
N ALA A 8 0.64 -12.13 -5.05
CA ALA A 8 0.58 -11.89 -6.48
C ALA A 8 0.43 -10.39 -6.78
N LEU A 9 -0.47 -9.72 -6.05
CA LEU A 9 -0.68 -8.29 -6.20
C LEU A 9 0.56 -7.48 -5.79
N ALA A 10 1.23 -7.86 -4.69
CA ALA A 10 2.46 -7.20 -4.24
C ALA A 10 3.57 -7.27 -5.30
N ARG A 11 3.73 -8.41 -6.00
CA ARG A 11 4.69 -8.52 -7.11
C ARG A 11 4.34 -7.61 -8.28
N HIS A 12 3.06 -7.55 -8.65
CA HIS A 12 2.59 -6.67 -9.72
C HIS A 12 2.82 -5.20 -9.38
N LEU A 13 2.41 -4.79 -8.17
CA LEU A 13 2.63 -3.42 -7.68
C LEU A 13 4.11 -3.09 -7.56
N ALA A 14 4.97 -4.02 -7.15
CA ALA A 14 6.42 -3.81 -7.08
C ALA A 14 7.04 -3.57 -8.46
N ALA A 15 6.64 -4.33 -9.48
CA ALA A 15 7.08 -4.09 -10.86
C ALA A 15 6.66 -2.68 -11.34
N HIS A 16 5.43 -2.27 -11.04
CA HIS A 16 4.94 -0.93 -11.39
C HIS A 16 5.66 0.19 -10.63
N ALA A 17 5.94 -0.01 -9.33
CA ALA A 17 6.67 0.95 -8.51
C ALA A 17 8.12 1.12 -8.97
N ALA A 18 8.73 0.08 -9.55
CA ALA A 18 10.10 0.14 -10.05
C ALA A 18 10.27 1.08 -11.26
N THR A 19 9.20 1.30 -12.05
CA THR A 19 9.22 2.16 -13.24
C THR A 19 8.52 3.50 -13.03
N ALA A 20 7.76 3.65 -11.95
CA ALA A 20 7.08 4.90 -11.61
C ALA A 20 8.07 5.95 -11.12
N SER A 21 7.92 7.20 -11.58
CA SER A 21 8.75 8.33 -11.12
C SER A 21 8.65 8.59 -9.60
N SER A 22 7.51 8.22 -9.00
CA SER A 22 7.29 8.30 -7.55
C SER A 22 7.96 7.17 -6.76
N GLY A 23 8.47 6.14 -7.43
CA GLY A 23 9.02 4.93 -6.82
C GLY A 23 8.02 4.13 -5.98
N ARG A 24 6.71 4.32 -6.22
CA ARG A 24 5.63 3.80 -5.36
C ARG A 24 4.42 3.37 -6.19
N SER A 25 3.64 2.45 -5.64
CA SER A 25 2.36 2.03 -6.19
C SER A 25 1.43 1.57 -5.08
N ALA A 26 0.11 1.60 -5.31
CA ALA A 26 -0.87 1.18 -4.32
C ALA A 26 -2.16 0.73 -4.99
N GLU A 27 -2.85 -0.22 -4.37
CA GLU A 27 -4.18 -0.67 -4.77
C GLU A 27 -5.05 -0.92 -3.54
N THR A 28 -6.29 -0.44 -3.60
CA THR A 28 -7.30 -0.72 -2.57
C THR A 28 -7.95 -2.07 -2.86
N VAL A 29 -7.78 -3.01 -1.94
CA VAL A 29 -8.26 -4.40 -2.08
C VAL A 29 -9.57 -4.66 -1.34
N TYR A 30 -9.92 -3.78 -0.40
CA TYR A 30 -11.17 -3.81 0.33
C TYR A 30 -11.60 -2.39 0.74
N GLY A 31 -12.90 -2.14 0.71
CA GLY A 31 -13.49 -0.84 1.01
C GLY A 31 -13.68 0.04 -0.23
N GLY A 32 -14.02 1.32 0.01
CA GLY A 32 -14.38 2.29 -1.02
C GLY A 32 -14.92 3.57 -0.38
N HIS A 33 -15.54 4.44 -1.17
CA HIS A 33 -16.18 5.68 -0.71
C HIS A 33 -17.20 5.44 0.42
N ASP A 34 -17.90 4.30 0.38
CA ASP A 34 -18.97 3.97 1.33
C ASP A 34 -18.48 3.23 2.59
N HIS A 35 -17.17 3.02 2.75
CA HIS A 35 -16.64 2.20 3.85
C HIS A 35 -15.80 3.02 4.82
N VAL A 36 -16.08 2.86 6.12
CA VAL A 36 -15.31 3.49 7.20
C VAL A 36 -13.87 2.98 7.22
N LEU A 37 -13.66 1.68 6.94
CA LEU A 37 -12.33 1.07 6.89
C LEU A 37 -11.97 0.63 5.48
N ARG A 38 -10.79 1.05 5.03
CA ARG A 38 -10.20 0.67 3.75
C ARG A 38 -8.95 -0.16 4.00
N GLN A 39 -8.75 -1.18 3.17
CA GLN A 39 -7.50 -1.91 3.10
C GLN A 39 -6.83 -1.59 1.78
N THR A 40 -5.66 -0.96 1.87
CA THR A 40 -4.84 -0.59 0.71
C THR A 40 -3.51 -1.30 0.82
N LEU A 41 -3.16 -2.07 -0.19
CA LEU A 41 -1.81 -2.61 -0.34
C LEU A 41 -0.94 -1.53 -0.99
N MET A 42 0.18 -1.21 -0.35
CA MET A 42 1.12 -0.20 -0.82
C MET A 42 2.51 -0.80 -1.01
N VAL A 43 3.20 -0.38 -2.05
CA VAL A 43 4.61 -0.71 -2.30
C VAL A 43 5.41 0.58 -2.38
N LEU A 44 6.52 0.59 -1.65
CA LEU A 44 7.52 1.66 -1.64
C LEU A 44 8.86 1.06 -2.06
N GLN A 45 9.52 1.64 -3.07
CA GLN A 45 10.92 1.33 -3.35
C GLN A 45 11.80 1.81 -2.18
N ALA A 46 12.99 1.23 -2.06
CA ALA A 46 13.92 1.60 -0.99
C ALA A 46 14.22 3.11 -1.02
N GLY A 47 14.16 3.75 0.14
CA GLY A 47 14.36 5.19 0.30
C GLY A 47 13.17 6.07 -0.11
N GLN A 48 12.06 5.48 -0.59
CA GLN A 48 10.84 6.23 -0.90
C GLN A 48 9.92 6.36 0.31
N SER A 49 9.16 7.45 0.35
CA SER A 49 8.21 7.78 1.43
C SER A 49 6.86 8.23 0.87
N THR A 50 5.85 8.25 1.73
CA THR A 50 4.61 8.96 1.43
C THR A 50 4.81 10.46 1.55
N ALA A 51 4.00 11.22 0.82
CA ALA A 51 3.91 12.66 1.07
C ALA A 51 3.36 12.88 2.48
N GLU A 52 3.71 14.01 3.09
CA GLU A 52 3.14 14.40 4.38
C GLU A 52 1.62 14.53 4.25
N HIS A 53 0.89 13.83 5.11
CA HIS A 53 -0.56 13.84 5.13
C HIS A 53 -1.08 13.55 6.53
N VAL A 54 -2.23 14.15 6.87
CA VAL A 54 -2.95 13.77 8.09
C VAL A 54 -3.46 12.34 7.92
N GLY A 55 -3.08 11.46 8.83
CA GLY A 55 -3.52 10.06 8.84
C GLY A 55 -5.03 9.92 9.08
N PRO A 56 -5.63 8.75 8.82
CA PRO A 56 -7.07 8.51 8.93
C PRO A 56 -7.60 8.44 10.38
N GLY A 57 -6.88 8.98 11.35
CA GLY A 57 -7.13 8.79 12.79
C GLY A 57 -6.57 7.46 13.29
N GLU A 58 -7.28 6.36 13.01
CA GLU A 58 -6.86 5.00 13.39
C GLU A 58 -6.43 4.20 12.16
N ALA A 59 -5.26 3.57 12.22
CA ALA A 59 -4.74 2.73 11.15
C ALA A 59 -3.97 1.52 11.68
N THR A 60 -4.12 0.40 10.99
CA THR A 60 -3.27 -0.78 11.18
C THR A 60 -2.34 -0.92 9.98
N VAL A 61 -1.06 -1.18 10.25
CA VAL A 61 -0.07 -1.48 9.22
C VAL A 61 0.38 -2.92 9.36
N TYR A 62 0.28 -3.69 8.27
CA TYR A 62 0.77 -5.06 8.21
C TYR A 62 1.89 -5.16 7.18
N ILE A 63 3.10 -5.49 7.63
CA ILE A 63 4.28 -5.60 6.77
C ILE A 63 4.31 -6.98 6.14
N LEU A 64 3.97 -7.05 4.85
CA LEU A 64 4.11 -8.29 4.08
C LEU A 64 5.59 -8.63 3.84
N ARG A 65 6.41 -7.62 3.51
CA ARG A 65 7.83 -7.78 3.17
C ARG A 65 8.62 -6.51 3.51
N GLY A 66 9.86 -6.68 3.95
CA GLY A 66 10.78 -5.56 4.20
C GLY A 66 10.58 -4.89 5.56
N ARG A 67 10.86 -3.59 5.63
CA ARG A 67 10.76 -2.78 6.84
C ARG A 67 10.19 -1.41 6.48
N LEU A 68 9.36 -0.87 7.35
CA LEU A 68 8.79 0.46 7.22
C LEU A 68 9.10 1.26 8.47
N ARG A 69 9.38 2.55 8.31
CA ARG A 69 9.40 3.51 9.41
C ARG A 69 8.12 4.36 9.31
N VAL A 70 7.37 4.43 10.40
CA VAL A 70 6.27 5.37 10.55
C VAL A 70 6.82 6.59 11.29
N VAL A 71 6.51 7.77 10.79
CA VAL A 71 6.92 9.07 11.36
C VAL A 71 5.70 9.89 11.70
#